data_AF-A0A9X0X7M3-F1
#
_entry.id   AF-A0A9X0X7M3-F1
#
_cell.length_a   1.000
_cell.length_b   1.000
_cell.length_c   1.000
_cell.angle_alpha   90.00
_cell.angle_beta   90.00
_cell.angle_gamma   90.00
#
_symmetry.space_group_name_H-M   'P 1'
#
loop_
_entity.id
_entity.type
_entity.pdbx_description
1 polymer ?
#
loop_
_entity_poly.entity_id
_entity_poly.type
_entity_poly.pdbx_seq_one_letter_code
_entity_poly.pdbx_strand_id
1 'polypeptide(L)'
;MDNPFQLITDAFAPDYQVNLSIQGLDGSIMLTLSKSGRVVAKRMISAEQRNDPKRLKRLVQSIQFGIAIEQGHSAVAILEAMTDGDNRNPPPPLVKSRPRPSMGL
;
A
#
# COMPACT_ATOMS: atom_id res chain seq x y z
N MET A 1 -17.04 11.89 -14.07
CA MET A 1 -15.64 11.92 -14.53
C MET A 1 -14.81 11.32 -13.40
N ASP A 2 -14.56 10.02 -13.47
CA ASP A 2 -13.74 9.33 -12.46
C ASP A 2 -12.27 9.58 -12.79
N ASN A 3 -11.63 10.47 -12.03
CA ASN A 3 -10.19 10.67 -12.14
C ASN A 3 -9.51 9.37 -11.65
N PRO A 4 -8.77 8.64 -12.49
CA PRO A 4 -8.18 7.36 -12.10
C PRO A 4 -7.27 7.51 -10.86
N PHE A 5 -6.54 8.62 -10.76
CA PHE A 5 -5.66 8.87 -9.63
C PHE A 5 -6.40 9.08 -8.31
N GLN A 6 -7.69 9.42 -8.36
CA GLN A 6 -8.50 9.60 -7.15
C GLN A 6 -8.58 8.30 -6.35
N LEU A 7 -8.66 7.15 -7.02
CA LEU A 7 -8.67 5.85 -6.36
C LEU A 7 -7.38 5.58 -5.58
N ILE A 8 -6.23 5.97 -6.14
CA ILE A 8 -4.93 5.83 -5.48
C ILE A 8 -4.85 6.79 -4.30
N THR A 9 -5.21 8.06 -4.52
CA THR A 9 -5.17 9.08 -3.48
C THR A 9 -6.09 8.70 -2.32
N ASP A 10 -7.33 8.30 -2.59
CA ASP A 10 -8.30 7.88 -1.56
C ASP A 10 -7.78 6.68 -0.74
N ALA A 11 -7.20 5.68 -1.41
CA ALA A 11 -6.72 4.47 -0.74
C ALA A 11 -5.48 4.67 0.14
N PHE A 12 -4.67 5.72 -0.10
CA PHE A 12 -3.37 5.90 0.58
C PHE A 12 -3.21 7.22 1.33
N ALA A 13 -3.91 8.29 0.94
CA ALA A 13 -3.81 9.61 1.58
C ALA A 13 -4.11 9.63 3.09
N PRO A 14 -4.96 8.75 3.66
CA PRO A 14 -5.18 8.73 5.12
C PRO A 14 -3.93 8.40 5.94
N ASP A 15 -3.05 7.55 5.40
CA ASP A 15 -1.91 6.99 6.12
C ASP A 15 -0.54 7.34 5.54
N TYR A 16 -0.51 7.77 4.27
CA TYR A 16 0.68 7.96 3.48
C TYR A 16 0.62 9.26 2.70
N GLN A 17 1.77 9.90 2.57
CA GLN A 17 1.95 10.99 1.62
C GLN A 17 2.07 10.40 0.21
N VAL A 18 1.12 10.76 -0.65
CA VAL A 18 1.05 10.32 -2.05
C VAL A 18 1.76 11.32 -2.93
N ASN A 19 2.82 10.89 -3.62
CA ASN A 19 3.49 11.68 -4.65
C ASN A 19 3.35 11.00 -6.01
N LEU A 20 2.84 11.73 -6.99
CA LEU A 20 2.68 11.28 -8.37
C LEU A 20 3.53 12.16 -9.28
N SER A 21 4.50 11.57 -9.97
CA SER A 21 5.41 12.31 -10.85
C SER A 21 5.40 11.71 -12.25
N ILE A 22 5.23 12.53 -13.28
CA ILE A 22 5.29 12.08 -14.68
C ILE A 22 6.75 11.82 -15.05
N GLN A 23 7.06 10.61 -15.52
CA GLN A 23 8.44 10.18 -15.80
C GLN A 23 8.80 10.12 -17.27
N GLY A 24 7.81 10.10 -18.18
CA GLY A 24 8.06 9.96 -19.61
C GLY A 24 6.99 10.62 -20.46
N LEU A 25 7.33 10.85 -21.73
CA LEU A 25 6.44 11.40 -22.75
C LEU A 25 5.25 10.47 -23.06
N ASP A 26 5.40 9.18 -22.75
CA ASP A 26 4.34 8.16 -22.81
C ASP A 26 3.25 8.38 -21.74
N GLY A 27 3.48 9.29 -20.78
CA GLY A 27 2.54 9.57 -19.70
C GLY A 27 2.60 8.53 -18.57
N SER A 28 3.69 7.77 -18.49
CA SER A 28 4.00 6.93 -17.34
C SER A 28 4.23 7.79 -16.09
N ILE A 29 3.73 7.30 -14.95
CA ILE A 29 3.74 8.02 -13.69
C ILE A 29 4.43 7.17 -12.64
N MET A 30 5.37 7.78 -11.93
CA MET A 30 5.92 7.21 -10.72
C MET A 30 5.02 7.58 -9.55
N LEU A 31 4.44 6.57 -8.92
CA LEU A 31 3.82 6.68 -7.61
C LEU A 31 4.88 6.42 -6.53
N THR A 32 5.02 7.37 -5.61
CA THR A 32 5.84 7.23 -4.41
C THR A 32 4.95 7.44 -3.20
N LEU A 33 4.93 6.46 -2.31
CA LEU A 33 4.25 6.52 -1.03
C LEU A 33 5.29 6.69 0.08
N SER A 34 5.10 7.68 0.93
CA SER A 34 5.97 7.93 2.07
C SER A 34 5.20 8.08 3.37
N LYS A 35 5.77 7.57 4.47
CA LYS A 35 5.26 7.72 5.84
C LYS A 35 6.37 8.24 6.73
N SER A 36 6.10 9.32 7.47
CA SER A 36 7.07 9.95 8.38
C SER A 36 8.44 10.25 7.73
N GLY A 37 8.43 10.73 6.48
CA GLY A 37 9.64 11.09 5.73
C GLY A 37 10.41 9.91 5.11
N ARG A 38 9.92 8.67 5.27
CA ARG A 38 10.52 7.48 4.64
C ARG A 38 9.64 6.98 3.50
N VAL A 39 10.25 6.61 2.38
CA VAL A 39 9.55 5.96 1.27
C VAL A 39 9.23 4.53 1.68
N VAL A 40 7.94 4.17 1.64
CA VAL A 40 7.44 2.82 2.00
C VAL A 40 7.08 2.00 0.77
N ALA A 41 6.78 2.65 -0.35
CA ALA A 41 6.54 1.97 -1.61
C ALA A 41 6.81 2.93 -2.77
N LYS A 42 7.30 2.35 -3.87
CA LYS A 42 7.53 3.07 -5.13
C LYS A 42 7.10 2.19 -6.29
N ARG A 43 6.28 2.72 -7.19
CA ARG A 43 5.69 1.96 -8.29
C ARG A 43 5.56 2.78 -9.56
N MET A 44 6.02 2.22 -10.66
CA MET A 44 5.75 2.77 -11.99
C MET A 44 4.33 2.38 -12.42
N ILE A 45 3.60 3.34 -12.98
CA ILE A 45 2.25 3.17 -13.52
C ILE A 45 2.30 3.57 -14.99
N SER A 46 2.07 2.62 -15.89
CA SER A 46 2.02 2.88 -17.33
C SER A 46 0.70 3.57 -17.72
N ALA A 47 0.69 4.24 -18.88
CA ALA A 47 -0.51 4.87 -19.42
C ALA A 47 -1.69 3.87 -19.56
N GLU A 48 -1.40 2.64 -19.99
CA GLU A 48 -2.40 1.58 -20.11
C GLU A 48 -3.01 1.15 -18.76
N GLN A 49 -2.23 1.23 -17.68
CA GLN A 49 -2.70 0.85 -16.34
C GLN A 49 -3.57 1.94 -15.70
N ARG A 50 -3.25 3.22 -15.92
CA ARG A 50 -4.08 4.33 -15.43
C ARG A 50 -5.40 4.46 -16.20
N ASN A 51 -5.41 4.08 -17.48
CA ASN A 51 -6.59 4.21 -18.33
C ASN A 51 -7.59 3.07 -18.10
N ASP A 52 -7.19 1.98 -17.43
CA ASP A 52 -8.04 0.84 -17.12
C ASP A 52 -8.37 0.82 -15.60
N PRO A 53 -9.63 1.08 -15.21
CA PRO A 53 -10.01 1.16 -13.80
C PRO A 53 -9.87 -0.19 -13.05
N LYS A 54 -10.01 -1.32 -13.74
CA LYS A 54 -9.84 -2.66 -13.13
C LYS A 54 -8.36 -2.91 -12.83
N ARG A 55 -7.46 -2.58 -13.75
CA ARG A 55 -6.01 -2.66 -13.55
C ARG A 55 -5.56 -1.73 -12.44
N LEU A 56 -6.15 -0.54 -12.35
CA LEU A 56 -5.82 0.41 -11.29
C LEU A 56 -6.24 -0.08 -9.91
N LYS A 57 -7.44 -0.66 -9.79
CA LYS A 57 -7.88 -1.30 -8.54
C LYS A 57 -6.94 -2.43 -8.13
N ARG A 58 -6.55 -3.29 -9.07
CA ARG A 58 -5.57 -4.37 -8.82
C ARG A 58 -4.20 -3.82 -8.40
N LEU A 59 -3.77 -2.71 -9.00
CA LEU A 59 -2.53 -2.05 -8.64
C LEU A 59 -2.56 -1.56 -7.18
N VAL A 60 -3.65 -0.88 -6.78
CA VAL A 60 -3.83 -0.43 -5.40
C VAL A 60 -3.76 -1.61 -4.43
N GLN A 61 -4.50 -2.69 -4.71
CA GLN A 61 -4.47 -3.91 -3.88
C GLN A 61 -3.08 -4.54 -3.80
N SER A 62 -2.35 -4.59 -4.92
CA SER A 62 -0.98 -5.12 -4.96
C SER A 62 -0.01 -4.28 -4.13
N ILE A 63 -0.17 -2.95 -4.14
CA ILE A 63 0.65 -2.03 -3.34
C ILE A 63 0.32 -2.18 -1.85
N GLN A 64 -0.97 -2.21 -1.48
CA GLN A 64 -1.40 -2.44 -0.10
C GLN A 64 -0.84 -3.77 0.43
N PHE A 65 -0.91 -4.83 -0.37
CA PHE A 65 -0.32 -6.11 -0.02
C PHE A 65 1.18 -5.99 0.21
N GLY A 66 1.94 -5.44 -0.76
CA GLY A 66 3.39 -5.29 -0.65
C GLY A 66 3.82 -4.50 0.59
N ILE A 67 3.15 -3.38 0.88
CA ILE A 67 3.42 -2.56 2.07
C ILE A 67 3.18 -3.37 3.34
N ALA A 68 2.12 -4.15 3.39
CA ALA A 68 1.75 -4.85 4.60
C ALA A 68 2.66 -6.06 4.88
N ILE A 69 3.18 -6.72 3.83
CA ILE A 69 4.30 -7.67 3.95
C ILE A 69 5.52 -6.98 4.58
N GLU A 70 5.90 -5.82 4.07
CA GLU A 70 7.06 -5.06 4.57
C GLU A 70 6.88 -4.58 6.02
N GLN A 71 5.65 -4.28 6.43
CA GLN A 71 5.31 -3.92 7.82
C GLN A 71 5.25 -5.13 8.77
N GLY A 72 5.51 -6.35 8.26
CA GLY A 72 5.51 -7.58 9.06
C GLY A 72 4.10 -8.08 9.40
N HIS A 73 3.07 -7.61 8.71
CA HIS A 73 1.76 -8.27 8.74
C HIS A 73 1.89 -9.58 7.97
N SER A 74 1.35 -10.67 8.53
CA SER A 74 1.41 -11.97 7.86
C SER A 74 0.68 -11.89 6.52
N ALA A 75 1.39 -12.22 5.44
CA ALA A 75 0.85 -12.33 4.08
C ALA A 75 -0.50 -13.07 4.05
N VAL A 76 -0.57 -14.15 4.83
CA VAL A 76 -1.73 -15.03 4.97
C VAL A 76 -2.93 -14.28 5.57
N ALA A 77 -2.74 -13.49 6.63
CA ALA A 77 -3.83 -12.72 7.26
C ALA A 77 -4.43 -11.66 6.33
N ILE A 78 -3.65 -11.16 5.36
CA ILE A 78 -4.09 -10.16 4.39
C ILE A 78 -4.79 -10.83 3.21
N LEU A 79 -4.25 -11.96 2.73
CA LEU A 79 -4.93 -12.83 1.78
C LEU A 79 -6.28 -13.31 2.33
N GLU A 80 -6.35 -13.66 3.62
CA GLU A 80 -7.59 -14.00 4.33
C GLU A 80 -8.54 -12.80 4.38
N ALA A 81 -8.11 -11.60 4.79
CA ALA A 81 -8.97 -10.41 4.80
C ALA A 81 -9.45 -9.97 3.40
N MET A 82 -8.70 -10.28 2.34
CA MET A 82 -9.11 -10.03 0.96
C MET A 82 -10.05 -11.10 0.40
N THR A 83 -10.05 -12.31 0.97
CA THR A 83 -10.89 -13.45 0.57
C THR A 83 -12.17 -13.54 1.41
N ASP A 84 -12.12 -13.09 2.67
CA ASP A 84 -13.22 -12.99 3.62
C ASP A 84 -14.03 -11.71 3.35
N GLY A 85 -14.63 -11.64 2.18
CA GLY A 85 -15.41 -10.50 1.72
C GLY A 85 -16.79 -10.38 2.37
N ASP A 86 -16.91 -10.37 3.71
CA ASP A 86 -18.20 -9.97 4.33
C ASP A 86 -18.13 -9.09 5.59
N ASN A 87 -17.11 -9.05 6.45
CA ASN A 87 -17.16 -8.05 7.53
C ASN A 87 -15.85 -7.76 8.28
N ARG A 88 -15.53 -6.46 8.33
CA ARG A 88 -14.80 -5.72 9.38
C ARG A 88 -13.27 -5.65 9.29
N ASN A 89 -12.84 -4.40 9.13
CA ASN A 89 -11.66 -3.72 9.69
C ASN A 89 -10.38 -4.55 9.84
N PRO A 90 -9.28 -4.22 9.12
CA PRO A 90 -8.05 -4.99 9.20
C PRO A 90 -7.52 -5.05 10.65
N PRO A 91 -6.98 -6.20 11.09
CA PRO A 91 -6.48 -6.35 12.44
C PRO A 91 -5.24 -5.47 12.66
N PRO A 92 -5.07 -4.91 13.86
CA PRO A 92 -3.91 -4.08 14.18
C PRO A 92 -2.61 -4.89 14.14
N PRO A 93 -1.45 -4.24 13.84
CA PRO A 93 -0.16 -4.90 13.79
C PRO A 93 0.18 -5.57 15.13
N LEU A 94 0.58 -6.85 15.09
CA LEU A 94 1.22 -7.51 16.21
C LEU A 94 2.61 -6.88 16.43
N VAL A 95 2.69 -5.91 17.34
CA VAL A 95 3.95 -5.45 17.91
C VAL A 95 4.59 -6.63 18.62
N LYS A 96 5.65 -7.20 18.02
CA LYS A 96 6.54 -8.18 18.66
C LYS A 96 7.14 -7.53 19.92
N SER A 97 6.56 -7.83 21.08
CA SER A 97 7.13 -7.49 22.38
C SER A 97 8.55 -8.06 22.49
N ARG A 98 9.52 -7.16 22.54
CA ARG A 98 10.93 -7.43 22.81
C ARG A 98 11.05 -8.11 24.20
N PRO A 99 11.71 -9.26 24.35
CA PRO A 99 12.02 -9.78 25.67
C PRO A 99 13.09 -8.87 26.31
N ARG A 100 12.81 -8.40 27.52
CA ARG A 100 13.73 -7.62 28.37
C ARG A 100 14.91 -8.50 28.78
N PRO A 101 16.15 -7.99 28.86
CA PRO A 101 17.27 -8.76 29.37
C PRO A 101 17.13 -8.89 30.89
N SER A 102 17.08 -10.14 31.37
CA SER A 102 17.17 -10.45 32.80
C SER A 102 18.63 -10.31 33.23
N MET A 103 18.90 -9.29 34.06
CA MET A 103 20.17 -9.11 34.74
C MET A 103 20.15 -9.99 35.99
N GLY A 104 20.94 -11.08 35.99
CA GLY A 104 21.13 -11.97 37.14
C GLY A 104 22.40 -11.61 37.90
N LEU A 105 22.25 -11.46 39.22
CA LEU A 105 23.28 -11.34 40.26
C LEU A 105 24.02 -12.64 40.47
#